data_AF-A0A662TC10-F1
#
_entry.id   AF-A0A662TC10-F1
#
_cell.length_a   1.000
_cell.length_b   1.000
_cell.length_c   1.000
_cell.angle_alpha   90.00
_cell.angle_beta   90.00
_cell.angle_gamma   90.00
#
_symmetry.space_group_name_H-M   'P 1'
#
loop_
_entity.id
_entity.type
_entity.pdbx_description
1 polymer ?
#
loop_
_entity_poly.entity_id
_entity_poly.type
_entity_poly.pdbx_seq_one_letter_code
_entity_poly.pdbx_strand_id
1 'polypeptide(L)'
;MFGAEAVADPEEIMPYTVIHLTPPLLAGILLAGAIAGMMSTADSQLVVASSSIVQDLYCGIIKKGETRKEKVVILSRIITLIVGALAFVIAVTSERVVYTLVSYGWSGLAAAFAPAVTLSLWWKKFNKIGVCTSFIVGLVVTIVWIVTGLDKILTVRIASFGISMATAVVVTLIRSKA
;
A
#
# COMPACT_ATOMS: atom_id res chain seq x y z
N MET A 1 -14.32 -31.03 -6.19
CA MET A 1 -12.88 -30.88 -6.51
C MET A 1 -12.57 -29.56 -7.19
N PHE A 2 -13.45 -29.04 -8.06
CA PHE A 2 -13.38 -27.66 -8.56
C PHE A 2 -14.74 -26.96 -8.37
N GLY A 3 -14.72 -25.65 -8.15
CA GLY A 3 -15.91 -24.83 -7.91
C GLY A 3 -15.71 -23.82 -6.77
N ALA A 4 -16.61 -22.84 -6.66
CA ALA A 4 -16.54 -21.78 -5.64
C ALA A 4 -16.64 -22.29 -4.18
N GLU A 5 -17.00 -23.56 -3.98
CA GLU A 5 -17.13 -24.23 -2.67
C GLU A 5 -16.04 -25.29 -2.42
N ALA A 6 -15.01 -25.37 -3.26
CA ALA A 6 -13.98 -26.41 -3.12
C ALA A 6 -13.07 -26.21 -1.90
N VAL A 7 -12.95 -24.98 -1.39
CA VAL A 7 -12.18 -24.60 -0.20
C VAL A 7 -12.94 -23.52 0.57
N ALA A 8 -12.75 -23.49 1.89
CA ALA A 8 -13.39 -22.50 2.77
C ALA A 8 -12.82 -21.09 2.57
N ASP A 9 -11.51 -20.99 2.33
CA ASP A 9 -10.82 -19.74 2.02
C ASP A 9 -10.46 -19.68 0.52
N PRO A 10 -10.95 -18.68 -0.23
CA PRO A 10 -10.57 -18.47 -1.63
C PRO A 10 -9.06 -18.35 -1.88
N GLU A 11 -8.28 -17.92 -0.89
CA GLU A 11 -6.82 -17.77 -1.00
C GLU A 11 -6.09 -19.12 -0.96
N GLU A 12 -6.75 -20.18 -0.46
CA GLU A 12 -6.23 -21.54 -0.44
C GLU A 12 -6.46 -22.29 -1.75
N ILE A 13 -7.20 -21.73 -2.72
CA ILE A 13 -7.50 -22.40 -4.00
C ILE A 13 -6.22 -22.82 -4.71
N MET A 14 -5.23 -21.92 -4.75
CA MET A 14 -3.96 -22.18 -5.44
C MET A 14 -3.17 -23.32 -4.78
N PRO A 15 -2.84 -23.28 -3.47
CA PRO A 15 -2.12 -24.39 -2.85
C PRO A 15 -2.92 -25.70 -2.85
N TYR A 16 -4.24 -25.66 -2.63
CA TYR A 16 -5.11 -26.83 -2.71
C TYR A 16 -5.02 -27.50 -4.09
N THR A 17 -5.16 -26.71 -5.14
CA THR A 17 -5.14 -27.22 -6.52
C THR A 17 -3.78 -27.82 -6.88
N VAL A 18 -2.68 -27.20 -6.44
CA VAL A 18 -1.32 -27.71 -6.69
C VAL A 18 -1.11 -29.08 -6.02
N ILE A 19 -1.54 -29.24 -4.77
CA ILE A 19 -1.38 -30.50 -4.02
C ILE A 19 -2.22 -31.62 -4.65
N HIS A 20 -3.41 -31.33 -5.16
CA HIS A 20 -4.32 -32.34 -5.70
C HIS A 20 -4.11 -32.69 -7.17
N LEU A 21 -3.50 -31.81 -7.97
CA LEU A 21 -3.31 -32.03 -9.41
C LEU A 21 -1.88 -32.38 -9.82
N THR A 22 -0.90 -32.25 -8.94
CA THR A 22 0.51 -32.50 -9.29
C THR A 22 1.13 -33.60 -8.44
N PRO A 23 2.14 -34.32 -8.96
CA PRO A 23 2.89 -35.27 -8.15
C PRO A 23 3.51 -34.60 -6.91
N PRO A 24 3.63 -35.28 -5.76
CA PRO A 24 4.05 -34.66 -4.50
C PRO A 24 5.38 -33.90 -4.57
N LEU A 25 6.35 -34.42 -5.32
CA LEU A 25 7.65 -33.76 -5.51
C LEU A 25 7.50 -32.43 -6.27
N LEU A 26 6.69 -32.42 -7.32
CA LEU A 26 6.43 -31.21 -8.10
C LEU A 26 5.61 -30.20 -7.31
N ALA A 27 4.60 -30.66 -6.56
CA ALA A 27 3.82 -29.82 -5.66
C ALA A 27 4.72 -29.08 -4.66
N GLY A 28 5.67 -29.79 -4.04
CA GLY A 28 6.64 -29.21 -3.12
C GLY A 28 7.51 -28.12 -3.78
N ILE A 29 8.02 -28.37 -4.98
CA ILE A 29 8.83 -27.40 -5.74
C ILE A 29 8.00 -26.15 -6.10
N LEU A 30 6.77 -26.33 -6.57
CA LEU A 30 5.89 -25.22 -6.96
C LEU A 30 5.51 -24.34 -5.77
N LEU A 31 5.12 -24.95 -4.64
CA LEU A 31 4.78 -24.22 -3.41
C LEU A 31 6.01 -23.51 -2.82
N ALA A 32 7.18 -24.16 -2.82
CA ALA A 32 8.43 -23.52 -2.39
C ALA A 32 8.77 -22.31 -3.27
N GLY A 33 8.59 -22.42 -4.59
CA GLY A 33 8.77 -21.30 -5.52
C GLY A 33 7.81 -20.14 -5.25
N ALA A 34 6.53 -20.43 -4.98
CA ALA A 34 5.55 -19.41 -4.64
C ALA A 34 5.93 -18.65 -3.36
N ILE A 35 6.32 -19.38 -2.30
CA ILE A 35 6.77 -18.79 -1.03
C ILE A 35 8.04 -17.97 -1.24
N ALA A 36 9.00 -18.48 -2.02
CA ALA A 36 10.24 -17.76 -2.33
C ALA A 36 9.97 -16.43 -3.05
N GLY A 37 9.03 -16.39 -4.00
CA GLY A 37 8.61 -15.15 -4.67
C GLY A 37 7.92 -14.15 -3.75
N MET A 38 7.11 -14.63 -2.80
CA MET A 38 6.50 -13.78 -1.77
C MET A 38 7.56 -13.18 -0.83
N MET A 39 8.54 -13.99 -0.41
CA MET A 39 9.64 -13.55 0.46
C MET A 39 10.53 -12.49 -0.21
N SER A 40 10.87 -12.64 -1.49
CA SER A 40 11.71 -11.66 -2.21
C SER A 40 11.02 -10.30 -2.36
N THR A 41 9.71 -10.32 -2.56
CA THR A 41 8.90 -9.10 -2.63
C THR A 41 8.78 -8.45 -1.25
N ALA A 42 8.50 -9.24 -0.20
CA ALA A 42 8.39 -8.75 1.16
C ALA A 42 9.69 -8.08 1.64
N ASP A 43 10.84 -8.71 1.40
CA ASP A 43 12.16 -8.15 1.75
C ASP A 43 12.40 -6.80 1.06
N SER A 44 12.15 -6.74 -0.25
CA SER A 44 12.31 -5.51 -1.03
C SER A 44 11.40 -4.39 -0.51
N GLN A 45 10.14 -4.68 -0.18
CA GLN A 45 9.20 -3.67 0.34
C GLN A 45 9.59 -3.18 1.74
N LEU A 46 10.07 -4.06 2.62
CA LEU A 46 10.54 -3.69 3.96
C LEU A 46 11.78 -2.78 3.89
N VAL A 47 12.73 -3.10 3.01
CA VAL A 47 13.94 -2.30 2.80
C VAL A 47 13.61 -0.95 2.18
N VAL A 48 12.71 -0.90 1.18
CA VAL A 48 12.26 0.37 0.58
C VAL A 48 11.55 1.22 1.63
N ALA A 49 10.59 0.67 2.38
CA ALA A 49 9.87 1.42 3.41
C ALA A 49 10.80 1.95 4.50
N SER A 50 11.72 1.12 5.01
CA SER A 50 12.63 1.54 6.08
C SER A 50 13.65 2.57 5.59
N SER A 51 14.15 2.42 4.36
CA SER A 51 15.08 3.39 3.77
C SER A 51 14.41 4.73 3.48
N SER A 52 13.17 4.76 2.97
CA SER A 52 12.40 6.00 2.79
C SER A 52 12.16 6.71 4.12
N ILE A 53 11.77 5.99 5.19
CA ILE A 53 11.61 6.60 6.52
C ILE A 53 12.92 7.22 7.00
N VAL A 54 14.04 6.53 6.86
CA VAL A 54 15.33 7.06 7.33
C VAL A 54 15.83 8.21 6.45
N GLN A 55 15.74 8.10 5.14
CA GLN A 55 16.26 9.13 4.23
C GLN A 55 15.35 10.37 4.21
N ASP A 56 14.03 10.20 4.12
CA ASP A 56 13.10 11.30 3.98
C ASP A 56 12.84 12.00 5.32
N LEU A 57 12.51 11.24 6.38
CA LEU A 57 12.23 11.84 7.69
C LEU A 57 13.52 12.15 8.45
N TYR A 58 14.39 11.16 8.66
CA TYR A 58 15.55 11.37 9.54
C TYR A 58 16.64 12.21 8.88
N CYS A 59 17.14 11.83 7.70
CA CYS A 59 18.18 12.59 7.02
C CYS A 59 17.64 13.91 6.45
N GLY A 60 16.47 13.88 5.79
CA GLY A 60 15.87 15.04 5.14
C GLY A 60 15.36 16.09 6.11
N ILE A 61 14.44 15.72 7.01
CA ILE A 61 13.75 16.66 7.89
C ILE A 61 14.53 16.93 9.18
N ILE A 62 14.98 15.87 9.88
CA ILE A 62 15.58 16.00 11.22
C ILE A 62 17.04 16.47 11.15
N LYS A 63 17.86 15.82 10.30
CA LYS A 63 19.30 16.08 10.19
C LYS A 63 19.70 17.00 9.05
N LYS A 64 18.75 17.43 8.20
CA LYS A 64 18.97 18.38 7.10
C LYS A 64 20.20 18.04 6.23
N GLY A 65 20.42 16.75 5.97
CA GLY A 65 21.52 16.24 5.14
C GLY A 65 22.83 15.94 5.88
N GLU A 66 22.94 16.23 7.17
CA GLU A 66 24.19 16.08 7.93
C GLU A 66 24.19 14.75 8.72
N THR A 67 24.40 13.62 8.03
CA THR A 67 24.37 12.30 8.65
C THR A 67 25.49 11.37 8.15
N ARG A 68 26.19 10.71 9.07
CA ARG A 68 27.20 9.70 8.74
C ARG A 68 26.55 8.43 8.19
N LYS A 69 27.07 7.91 7.07
CA LYS A 69 26.56 6.70 6.39
C LYS A 69 26.36 5.50 7.33
N GLU A 70 27.29 5.25 8.24
CA GLU A 70 27.20 4.16 9.24
C GLU A 70 25.94 4.27 10.11
N LYS A 71 25.60 5.48 10.56
CA LYS A 71 24.41 5.72 11.38
C LYS A 71 23.12 5.51 10.59
N VAL A 72 23.11 5.90 9.32
CA VAL A 72 21.97 5.69 8.41
C VAL A 72 21.68 4.20 8.25
N VAL A 73 22.71 3.38 8.01
CA VAL A 73 22.56 1.92 7.85
C VAL A 73 22.02 1.26 9.12
N ILE A 74 22.58 1.62 10.29
CA ILE A 74 22.11 1.07 11.58
C ILE A 74 20.65 1.46 11.82
N LEU A 75 20.30 2.73 11.58
CA LEU A 75 18.93 3.20 11.76
C LEU A 75 17.97 2.51 10.79
N SER A 76 18.34 2.32 9.53
CA SER A 76 17.52 1.57 8.56
C SER A 76 17.27 0.14 9.02
N ARG A 77 18.28 -0.56 9.57
CA ARG A 77 18.08 -1.91 10.14
C ARG A 77 17.10 -1.92 11.32
N ILE A 78 17.21 -0.95 12.23
CA ILE A 78 16.28 -0.82 13.37
C ILE A 78 14.86 -0.56 12.86
N ILE A 79 14.69 0.36 11.91
CA ILE A 79 13.38 0.66 11.33
C ILE A 79 12.82 -0.55 10.57
N THR A 80 13.65 -1.31 9.84
CA THR A 80 13.22 -2.58 9.21
C THR A 80 12.65 -3.55 10.25
N LEU A 81 13.31 -3.71 11.40
CA LEU A 81 12.80 -4.57 12.48
C LEU A 81 11.47 -4.07 13.03
N ILE A 82 11.32 -2.76 13.25
CA ILE A 82 10.07 -2.15 13.76
C ILE A 82 8.92 -2.33 12.76
N VAL A 83 9.15 -1.99 11.49
CA VAL A 83 8.14 -2.12 10.42
C VAL A 83 7.77 -3.59 10.20
N GLY A 84 8.76 -4.50 10.21
CA GLY A 84 8.53 -5.94 10.11
C GLY A 84 7.72 -6.50 11.28
N ALA A 85 8.03 -6.08 12.51
CA ALA A 85 7.25 -6.47 13.69
C ALA A 85 5.81 -5.97 13.62
N LEU A 86 5.58 -4.72 13.18
CA LEU A 86 4.23 -4.18 13.00
C LEU A 86 3.47 -4.95 11.91
N ALA A 87 4.12 -5.23 10.78
CA ALA A 87 3.52 -6.02 9.69
C ALA A 87 3.15 -7.44 10.15
N PHE A 88 4.01 -8.07 10.97
CA PHE A 88 3.74 -9.39 11.55
C PHE A 88 2.52 -9.36 12.49
N VAL A 89 2.42 -8.36 13.35
CA VAL A 89 1.24 -8.19 14.23
C VAL A 89 -0.03 -8.03 13.42
N ILE A 90 -0.01 -7.19 12.36
CA ILE A 90 -1.16 -7.03 11.47
C ILE A 90 -1.51 -8.35 10.77
N ALA A 91 -0.51 -9.11 10.32
CA ALA A 91 -0.72 -10.39 9.64
C ALA A 91 -1.38 -11.44 10.55
N VAL A 92 -1.01 -11.50 11.83
CA VAL A 92 -1.57 -12.48 12.78
C VAL A 92 -2.93 -12.06 13.34
N THR A 93 -3.22 -10.76 13.39
CA THR A 93 -4.48 -10.25 13.97
C THR A 93 -5.58 -9.96 12.94
N SER A 94 -5.24 -9.91 11.65
CA SER A 94 -6.22 -9.62 10.60
C SER A 94 -7.09 -10.84 10.28
N GLU A 95 -8.40 -10.68 10.44
CA GLU A 95 -9.41 -11.65 9.98
C GLU A 95 -9.77 -11.49 8.49
N ARG A 96 -9.22 -10.47 7.82
CA ARG A 96 -9.48 -10.19 6.40
C ARG A 96 -8.51 -10.96 5.51
N VAL A 97 -9.02 -11.44 4.38
CA VAL A 97 -8.23 -12.02 3.28
C VAL A 97 -7.14 -11.05 2.82
N VAL A 98 -5.97 -11.58 2.45
CA VAL A 98 -4.79 -10.83 2.00
C VAL A 98 -5.14 -9.91 0.85
N TYR A 99 -5.97 -10.38 -0.10
CA TYR A 99 -6.46 -9.59 -1.22
C TYR A 99 -7.08 -8.26 -0.79
N THR A 100 -7.92 -8.27 0.26
CA THR A 100 -8.62 -7.06 0.73
C THR A 100 -7.64 -6.08 1.36
N LEU A 101 -6.71 -6.56 2.19
CA LEU A 101 -5.66 -5.74 2.80
C LEU A 101 -4.80 -5.04 1.73
N VAL A 102 -4.33 -5.81 0.74
CA VAL A 102 -3.51 -5.30 -0.37
C VAL A 102 -4.31 -4.31 -1.20
N SER A 103 -5.56 -4.66 -1.55
CA SER A 103 -6.47 -3.78 -2.29
C SER A 103 -6.66 -2.42 -1.59
N TYR A 104 -6.82 -2.41 -0.27
CA TYR A 104 -6.97 -1.18 0.51
C TYR A 104 -5.71 -0.32 0.52
N GLY A 105 -4.53 -0.93 0.68
CA GLY A 105 -3.25 -0.23 0.58
C GLY A 105 -3.06 0.46 -0.78
N TRP A 106 -3.31 -0.28 -1.86
CA TRP A 106 -3.22 0.26 -3.22
C TRP A 106 -4.26 1.33 -3.52
N SER A 107 -5.47 1.21 -2.97
CA SER A 107 -6.53 2.21 -3.12
C SER A 107 -6.14 3.55 -2.48
N GLY A 108 -5.52 3.50 -1.31
CA GLY A 108 -5.03 4.71 -0.62
C GLY A 108 -3.90 5.39 -1.37
N LEU A 109 -2.92 4.60 -1.85
CA LEU A 109 -1.84 5.11 -2.69
C LEU A 109 -2.38 5.73 -3.98
N ALA A 110 -3.26 5.05 -4.70
CA ALA A 110 -3.86 5.58 -5.92
C ALA A 110 -4.65 6.87 -5.65
N ALA A 111 -5.46 6.92 -4.60
CA ALA A 111 -6.24 8.11 -4.26
C ALA A 111 -5.38 9.32 -3.86
N ALA A 112 -4.23 9.08 -3.25
CA ALA A 112 -3.31 10.13 -2.85
C ALA A 112 -2.46 10.65 -4.04
N PHE A 113 -1.83 9.73 -4.78
CA PHE A 113 -0.87 10.07 -5.83
C PHE A 113 -1.51 10.35 -7.19
N ALA A 114 -2.54 9.58 -7.60
CA ALA A 114 -3.06 9.70 -8.96
C ALA A 114 -3.64 11.11 -9.24
N PRO A 115 -4.49 11.70 -8.37
CA PRO A 115 -4.95 13.07 -8.59
C PRO A 115 -3.81 14.10 -8.61
N ALA A 116 -2.82 13.94 -7.72
CA ALA A 116 -1.66 14.84 -7.64
C ALA A 116 -0.84 14.83 -8.94
N VAL A 117 -0.50 13.63 -9.44
CA VAL A 117 0.31 13.45 -10.66
C VAL A 117 -0.49 13.86 -11.89
N THR A 118 -1.73 13.41 -12.02
CA THR A 118 -2.59 13.73 -13.17
C THR A 118 -2.82 15.23 -13.30
N LEU A 119 -3.17 15.92 -12.21
CA LEU A 119 -3.44 17.36 -12.25
C LEU A 119 -2.16 18.18 -12.41
N SER A 120 -1.04 17.74 -11.85
CA SER A 120 0.24 18.47 -12.01
C SER A 120 0.78 18.43 -13.44
N LEU A 121 0.55 17.34 -14.18
CA LEU A 121 1.02 17.21 -15.56
C LEU A 121 0.14 17.95 -16.58
N TRP A 122 -1.18 17.93 -16.41
CA TRP A 122 -2.10 18.49 -17.41
C TRP A 122 -2.71 19.83 -17.05
N TRP A 123 -2.70 20.24 -15.79
CA TRP A 123 -3.33 21.49 -15.36
C TRP A 123 -2.31 22.51 -14.87
N LYS A 124 -1.98 23.46 -15.76
CA LYS A 124 -1.00 24.53 -15.49
C LYS A 124 -1.28 25.40 -14.26
N LYS A 125 -2.54 25.45 -13.79
CA LYS A 125 -2.95 26.23 -12.61
C LYS A 125 -2.91 25.42 -11.32
N PHE A 126 -2.50 24.15 -11.37
CA PHE A 126 -2.45 23.30 -10.20
C PHE A 126 -1.38 23.79 -9.23
N ASN A 127 -1.77 23.98 -7.97
CA ASN A 127 -0.93 24.63 -6.97
C ASN A 127 -0.46 23.64 -5.88
N LYS A 128 0.56 24.04 -5.12
CA LYS A 128 1.16 23.21 -4.06
C LYS A 128 0.16 22.79 -2.98
N ILE A 129 -0.84 23.64 -2.70
CA ILE A 129 -1.87 23.34 -1.69
C ILE A 129 -2.82 22.26 -2.21
N GLY A 130 -3.19 22.31 -3.49
CA GLY A 130 -3.97 21.27 -4.16
C GLY A 130 -3.26 19.91 -4.14
N VAL A 131 -1.94 19.89 -4.37
CA VAL A 131 -1.10 18.69 -4.25
C VAL A 131 -1.15 18.11 -2.83
N CYS A 132 -0.88 18.91 -1.81
CA CYS A 132 -0.94 18.44 -0.41
C CYS A 132 -2.35 17.97 -0.03
N THR A 133 -3.38 18.63 -0.54
CA THR A 133 -4.78 18.27 -0.29
C THR A 133 -5.11 16.90 -0.87
N SER A 134 -4.71 16.60 -2.12
CA SER A 134 -4.95 15.26 -2.68
C SER A 134 -4.26 14.16 -1.88
N PHE A 135 -3.06 14.41 -1.36
CA PHE A 135 -2.36 13.44 -0.50
C PHE A 135 -3.14 13.16 0.79
N ILE A 136 -3.50 14.22 1.52
CA ILE A 136 -4.16 14.09 2.82
C ILE A 136 -5.58 13.54 2.65
N VAL A 137 -6.35 14.12 1.72
CA VAL A 137 -7.76 13.72 1.50
C VAL A 137 -7.83 12.31 0.93
N GLY A 138 -6.98 11.95 -0.03
CA GLY A 138 -6.94 10.59 -0.56
C GLY A 138 -6.68 9.54 0.52
N LEU A 139 -5.70 9.79 1.40
CA LEU A 139 -5.38 8.90 2.51
C LEU A 139 -6.52 8.83 3.55
N VAL A 140 -7.03 9.98 3.99
CA VAL A 140 -8.10 10.04 5.00
C VAL A 140 -9.38 9.39 4.49
N VAL A 141 -9.80 9.70 3.25
CA VAL A 141 -11.01 9.12 2.65
C VAL A 141 -10.89 7.61 2.56
N THR A 142 -9.75 7.07 2.14
CA THR A 142 -9.55 5.62 2.11
C THR A 142 -9.68 4.99 3.50
N ILE A 143 -9.05 5.56 4.53
CA ILE A 143 -9.16 5.03 5.90
C ILE A 143 -10.60 5.08 6.40
N VAL A 144 -11.28 6.20 6.21
CA VAL A 144 -12.69 6.37 6.62
C VAL A 144 -13.59 5.36 5.89
N TRP A 145 -13.37 5.12 4.59
CA TRP A 145 -14.13 4.14 3.81
C TRP A 145 -13.99 2.72 4.37
N ILE A 146 -12.78 2.35 4.75
CA ILE A 146 -12.47 1.02 5.29
C ILE A 146 -13.13 0.82 6.66
N VAL A 147 -13.05 1.82 7.54
CA VAL A 147 -13.60 1.76 8.89
C VAL A 147 -15.13 1.76 8.89
N THR A 148 -15.75 2.51 7.98
CA THR A 148 -17.22 2.64 7.89
C THR A 148 -17.89 1.47 7.17
N GLY A 149 -17.13 0.62 6.46
CA GLY A 149 -17.68 -0.54 5.74
C GLY A 149 -18.49 -0.18 4.49
N LEU A 150 -18.35 1.04 3.97
CA LEU A 150 -19.03 1.52 2.75
C LEU A 150 -18.62 0.78 1.47
N ASP A 151 -17.56 -0.02 1.54
CA ASP A 151 -17.03 -0.85 0.45
C ASP A 151 -18.06 -1.84 -0.11
N LYS A 152 -19.13 -2.16 0.66
CA LYS A 152 -20.25 -3.00 0.21
C LYS A 152 -21.15 -2.34 -0.84
N ILE A 153 -21.16 -1.01 -0.91
CA ILE A 153 -22.03 -0.26 -1.84
C ILE A 153 -21.20 0.29 -2.99
N LEU A 154 -20.08 0.94 -2.68
CA LEU A 154 -19.19 1.52 -3.67
C LEU A 154 -17.75 1.24 -3.30
N THR A 155 -17.03 0.61 -4.24
CA THR A 155 -15.66 0.18 -4.04
C THR A 155 -14.78 1.35 -3.64
N VAL A 156 -13.99 1.16 -2.58
CA VAL A 156 -13.09 2.20 -2.05
C VAL A 156 -12.20 2.82 -3.14
N ARG A 157 -11.77 2.01 -4.12
CA ARG A 157 -10.91 2.40 -5.25
C ARG A 157 -11.44 3.60 -6.04
N ILE A 158 -12.72 3.57 -6.40
CA ILE A 158 -13.35 4.60 -7.24
C ILE A 158 -13.77 5.78 -6.36
N ALA A 159 -14.33 5.49 -5.17
CA ALA A 159 -14.74 6.51 -4.21
C ALA A 159 -13.59 7.43 -3.81
N SER A 160 -12.50 6.84 -3.30
CA SER A 160 -11.38 7.61 -2.76
C SER A 160 -10.67 8.41 -3.83
N PHE A 161 -10.51 7.86 -5.03
CA PHE A 161 -9.97 8.57 -6.17
C PHE A 161 -10.86 9.76 -6.57
N GLY A 162 -12.15 9.54 -6.76
CA GLY A 162 -13.09 10.59 -7.17
C GLY A 162 -13.18 11.74 -6.16
N ILE A 163 -13.28 11.42 -4.87
CA ILE A 163 -13.37 12.41 -3.80
C ILE A 163 -12.05 13.19 -3.67
N SER A 164 -10.92 12.50 -3.71
CA SER A 164 -9.60 13.15 -3.65
C SER A 164 -9.39 14.10 -4.83
N MET A 165 -9.75 13.66 -6.04
CA MET A 165 -9.61 14.46 -7.26
C MET A 165 -10.56 15.67 -7.25
N ALA A 166 -11.82 15.49 -6.88
CA ALA A 166 -12.77 16.60 -6.77
C ALA A 166 -12.29 17.63 -5.74
N THR A 167 -11.82 17.19 -4.57
CA THR A 167 -11.34 18.08 -3.52
C THR A 167 -10.10 18.85 -3.95
N ALA A 168 -9.15 18.18 -4.60
CA ALA A 168 -7.95 18.82 -5.15
C ALA A 168 -8.30 19.91 -6.18
N VAL A 169 -9.29 19.65 -7.04
CA VAL A 169 -9.78 20.63 -8.02
C VAL A 169 -10.44 21.83 -7.35
N VAL A 170 -11.35 21.58 -6.41
CA VAL A 170 -12.07 22.65 -5.68
C VAL A 170 -11.09 23.56 -4.94
N VAL A 171 -10.16 22.99 -4.17
CA VAL A 171 -9.17 23.77 -3.42
C VAL A 171 -8.25 24.55 -4.35
N THR A 172 -7.88 23.97 -5.49
CA THR A 172 -7.07 24.67 -6.49
C THR A 172 -7.80 25.86 -7.09
N LEU A 173 -9.09 25.71 -7.43
CA LEU A 173 -9.90 26.79 -8.01
C LEU A 173 -10.13 27.94 -7.03
N ILE A 174 -10.44 27.62 -5.77
CA ILE A 174 -10.63 28.62 -4.71
C ILE A 174 -9.36 29.46 -4.57
N ARG A 175 -8.19 28.81 -4.56
CA ARG A 175 -6.92 29.51 -4.39
C ARG A 175 -6.42 30.21 -5.65
N SER A 176 -6.78 29.75 -6.85
CA SER A 176 -6.41 30.42 -8.11
C SER A 176 -7.18 31.73 -8.34
N LYS A 177 -8.28 31.98 -7.59
CA LYS A 177 -9.07 33.21 -7.65
C LYS A 177 -8.66 34.26 -6.62
N ALA A 178 -7.82 33.90 -5.65
CA ALA A 178 -7.28 34.78 -4.61
C ALA A 178 -5.83 35.17 -4.94
#